data_AF-A0A938C8J0-F1
#
_entry.id   AF-A0A938C8J0-F1
#
_cell.length_a   1.000
_cell.length_b   1.000
_cell.length_c   1.000
_cell.angle_alpha   90.00
_cell.angle_beta   90.00
_cell.angle_gamma   90.00
#
_symmetry.space_group_name_H-M   'P 1'
#
loop_
_entity.id
_entity.type
_entity.pdbx_description
1 polymer ?
#
loop_
_entity_poly.entity_id
_entity_poly.type
_entity_poly.pdbx_seq_one_letter_code
_entity_poly.pdbx_strand_id
1 'polypeptide(L)'
;MALIDVCNGDADGLFAMLQLRLAEPAQAALITGRKHEIALLDRVQAGPGDQITVCDISIDRNAEALARLLAAGATVRYFDHHSARRRFNHPGLAAWIDTDPTQCTSLIVDRVLGGRFSGWAAAAAWGDNLAESAQALAARQGFDRATCEALQTLGESVNYNAYGDQDDDCLIAPAALYRLLARHRDPMDAIAAEPILRALDQRRRDDLAQAAAIAPWREEASGRIWLLPDAGWSRRVIGPFANWLAADDPSRAHAVARQRADGAIDISVRAPITRRRGADRLCAAFGGGGRTAAAAIEGLPWARLEAFAYAFTAFRWGEEDVEASAAGTPTEGKSV
;
A
#
# COMPACT_ATOMS: atom_id res chain seq x y z
N MET A 1 -7.82 20.81 -22.59
CA MET A 1 -8.23 19.61 -21.86
C MET A 1 -7.03 18.71 -21.71
N ALA A 2 -6.39 18.78 -20.56
CA ALA A 2 -5.34 17.89 -20.15
C ALA A 2 -5.94 16.62 -19.52
N LEU A 3 -5.23 15.50 -19.69
CA LEU A 3 -5.46 14.27 -18.93
C LEU A 3 -4.29 14.11 -17.97
N ILE A 4 -4.60 13.95 -16.68
CA ILE A 4 -3.61 13.85 -15.62
C ILE A 4 -3.88 12.56 -14.86
N ASP A 5 -2.89 11.68 -14.84
CA ASP A 5 -2.93 10.44 -14.10
C ASP A 5 -2.10 10.62 -12.83
N VAL A 6 -2.68 10.32 -11.67
CA VAL A 6 -2.05 10.45 -10.35
C VAL A 6 -2.12 9.10 -9.65
N CYS A 7 -0.98 8.53 -9.26
CA CYS A 7 -0.99 7.29 -8.51
C CYS A 7 0.22 7.11 -7.59
N ASN A 8 0.06 6.29 -6.54
CA ASN A 8 1.20 5.77 -5.78
C ASN A 8 2.15 5.03 -6.73
N GLY A 9 3.46 5.11 -6.47
CA GLY A 9 4.48 4.48 -7.30
C GLY A 9 4.80 3.03 -6.94
N ASP A 10 4.06 2.44 -6.00
CA ASP A 10 4.13 1.02 -5.71
C ASP A 10 3.35 0.17 -6.72
N ALA A 11 3.33 -1.15 -6.49
CA ALA A 11 2.68 -2.07 -7.41
C ALA A 11 1.18 -1.80 -7.56
N ASP A 12 0.49 -1.40 -6.48
CA ASP A 12 -0.96 -1.24 -6.54
C ASP A 12 -1.34 0.02 -7.33
N GLY A 13 -0.75 1.16 -7.00
CA GLY A 13 -0.99 2.41 -7.73
C GLY A 13 -0.58 2.33 -9.21
N LEU A 14 0.60 1.78 -9.51
CA LEU A 14 1.07 1.69 -10.89
C LEU A 14 0.25 0.71 -11.73
N PHE A 15 -0.09 -0.46 -11.19
CA PHE A 15 -0.85 -1.46 -11.95
C PHE A 15 -2.32 -1.08 -12.10
N ALA A 16 -2.93 -0.40 -11.12
CA ALA A 16 -4.26 0.17 -11.26
C ALA A 16 -4.32 1.19 -12.41
N MET A 17 -3.36 2.12 -12.47
CA MET A 17 -3.30 3.11 -13.55
C MET A 17 -3.04 2.45 -14.91
N LEU A 18 -2.13 1.46 -14.94
CA LEU A 18 -1.81 0.71 -16.15
C LEU A 18 -3.04 0.01 -16.73
N GLN A 19 -3.81 -0.69 -15.89
CA GLN A 19 -5.06 -1.34 -16.32
C GLN A 19 -6.04 -0.36 -16.96
N LEU A 20 -6.24 0.82 -16.36
CA LEU A 20 -7.11 1.86 -16.91
C LEU A 20 -6.60 2.36 -18.27
N ARG A 21 -5.28 2.56 -18.44
CA ARG A 21 -4.71 3.05 -19.71
C ARG A 21 -4.63 1.99 -20.80
N LEU A 22 -4.55 0.71 -20.44
CA LEU A 22 -4.72 -0.39 -21.40
C LEU A 22 -6.18 -0.49 -21.88
N ALA A 23 -7.16 -0.20 -21.00
CA ALA A 23 -8.58 -0.18 -21.35
C ALA A 23 -8.98 1.05 -22.17
N GLU A 24 -8.44 2.21 -21.77
CA GLU A 24 -8.73 3.55 -22.27
C GLU A 24 -7.41 4.26 -22.62
N PRO A 25 -6.81 3.94 -23.79
CA PRO A 25 -5.53 4.52 -24.19
C PRO A 25 -5.58 6.04 -24.27
N ALA A 26 -4.65 6.69 -23.58
CA ALA A 26 -4.57 8.14 -23.51
C ALA A 26 -3.13 8.61 -23.28
N GLN A 27 -2.79 9.77 -23.83
CA GLN A 27 -1.56 10.47 -23.49
C GLN A 27 -1.82 11.39 -22.30
N ALA A 28 -1.58 10.89 -21.09
CA ALA A 28 -1.76 11.63 -19.85
C ALA A 28 -0.42 12.04 -19.23
N ALA A 29 -0.41 13.18 -18.55
CA ALA A 29 0.69 13.56 -17.67
C ALA A 29 0.63 12.69 -16.41
N LEU A 30 1.70 11.96 -16.10
CA LEU A 30 1.77 11.11 -14.91
C LEU A 30 2.42 11.86 -13.74
N ILE A 31 1.72 11.89 -12.61
CA ILE A 31 2.23 12.32 -11.31
C ILE A 31 2.25 11.09 -10.39
N THR A 32 3.44 10.68 -9.98
CA THR A 32 3.65 9.55 -9.08
C THR A 32 4.84 9.82 -8.16
N GLY A 33 5.07 8.97 -7.16
CA GLY A 33 6.12 9.11 -6.17
C GLY A 33 6.40 7.79 -5.47
N ARG A 34 7.32 7.80 -4.51
CA ARG A 34 7.62 6.64 -3.65
C ARG A 34 6.42 6.31 -2.75
N LYS A 35 6.48 5.16 -2.08
CA LYS A 35 5.38 4.62 -1.29
C LYS A 35 4.86 5.58 -0.20
N HIS A 36 5.75 6.35 0.42
CA HIS A 36 5.41 7.32 1.47
C HIS A 36 4.88 8.65 0.91
N GLU A 37 5.03 8.93 -0.39
CA GLU A 37 4.58 10.17 -1.03
C GLU A 37 3.08 10.08 -1.34
N ILE A 38 2.24 10.21 -0.32
CA ILE A 38 0.79 9.97 -0.41
C ILE A 38 -0.07 11.23 -0.63
N ALA A 39 0.53 12.44 -0.62
CA ALA A 39 -0.15 13.72 -0.85
C ALA A 39 0.09 14.24 -2.30
N LEU A 40 -0.12 13.38 -3.30
CA LEU A 40 0.28 13.67 -4.67
C LEU A 40 -0.61 14.70 -5.37
N LEU A 41 -1.86 14.90 -4.94
CA LEU A 41 -2.76 15.89 -5.56
C LEU A 41 -2.29 17.34 -5.34
N ASP A 42 -1.43 17.58 -4.34
CA ASP A 42 -0.81 18.90 -4.14
C ASP A 42 0.04 19.33 -5.34
N ARG A 43 0.57 18.37 -6.10
CA ARG A 43 1.40 18.60 -7.29
C ARG A 43 0.58 18.90 -8.55
N VAL A 44 -0.74 18.72 -8.49
CA VAL A 44 -1.62 18.85 -9.66
C VAL A 44 -2.06 20.31 -9.83
N GLN A 45 -1.90 20.80 -11.05
CA GLN A 45 -2.54 22.01 -11.54
C GLN A 45 -3.52 21.62 -12.64
N ALA A 46 -4.77 22.05 -12.51
CA ALA A 46 -5.84 21.75 -13.44
C ALA A 46 -6.83 22.91 -13.52
N GLY A 47 -7.50 23.05 -14.65
CA GLY A 47 -8.54 24.06 -14.87
C GLY A 47 -9.81 23.46 -15.48
N PRO A 48 -10.71 24.32 -15.99
CA PRO A 48 -12.00 23.90 -16.53
C PRO A 48 -11.84 22.88 -17.67
N GLY A 49 -12.50 21.73 -17.50
CA GLY A 49 -12.55 20.66 -18.49
C GLY A 49 -11.37 19.69 -18.46
N ASP A 50 -10.35 19.90 -17.62
CA ASP A 50 -9.28 18.90 -17.42
C ASP A 50 -9.81 17.67 -16.67
N GLN A 51 -9.26 16.49 -16.97
CA GLN A 51 -9.66 15.24 -16.34
C GLN A 51 -8.51 14.63 -15.56
N ILE A 52 -8.79 14.24 -14.33
CA ILE A 52 -7.81 13.67 -13.42
C ILE A 52 -8.26 12.26 -13.05
N THR A 53 -7.38 11.28 -13.23
CA THR A 53 -7.57 9.92 -12.72
C THR A 53 -6.65 9.73 -11.53
N VAL A 54 -7.19 9.29 -10.40
CA VAL A 54 -6.44 9.09 -9.16
C VAL A 54 -6.54 7.64 -8.75
N CYS A 55 -5.40 6.99 -8.50
CA CYS A 55 -5.32 5.62 -7.99
C CYS A 55 -4.47 5.56 -6.72
N ASP A 56 -4.95 4.84 -5.71
CA ASP A 56 -4.15 4.32 -4.61
C ASP A 56 -3.49 5.37 -3.70
N ILE A 57 -4.19 6.49 -3.49
CA ILE A 57 -3.83 7.48 -2.47
C ILE A 57 -5.08 7.94 -1.75
N SER A 58 -5.05 7.97 -0.42
CA SER A 58 -6.25 8.26 0.36
C SER A 58 -6.89 9.62 0.04
N ILE A 59 -8.22 9.63 -0.08
CA ILE A 59 -9.00 10.88 -0.10
C ILE A 59 -8.73 11.69 1.17
N ASP A 60 -8.58 11.02 2.33
CA ASP A 60 -8.37 11.71 3.61
C ASP A 60 -7.10 12.56 3.63
N ARG A 61 -6.02 12.06 3.01
CA ARG A 61 -4.78 12.81 2.88
C ARG A 61 -4.86 13.91 1.82
N ASN A 62 -5.69 13.74 0.79
CA ASN A 62 -5.73 14.61 -0.38
C ASN A 62 -7.00 15.50 -0.45
N ALA A 63 -7.82 15.55 0.60
CA ALA A 63 -9.15 16.17 0.55
C ALA A 63 -9.12 17.66 0.15
N GLU A 64 -8.15 18.42 0.67
CA GLU A 64 -8.00 19.85 0.36
C GLU A 64 -7.57 20.09 -1.09
N ALA A 65 -6.59 19.33 -1.56
CA ALA A 65 -6.16 19.37 -2.95
C ALA A 65 -7.30 18.94 -3.90
N LEU A 66 -8.05 17.89 -3.54
CA LEU A 66 -9.20 17.43 -4.31
C LEU A 66 -10.28 18.52 -4.41
N ALA A 67 -10.62 19.17 -3.31
CA ALA A 67 -11.58 20.27 -3.29
C ALA A 67 -11.12 21.44 -4.17
N ARG A 68 -9.83 21.80 -4.09
CA ARG A 68 -9.22 22.84 -4.95
C ARG A 68 -9.35 22.51 -6.44
N LEU A 69 -9.03 21.27 -6.82
CA LEU A 69 -9.06 20.82 -8.23
C LEU A 69 -10.49 20.81 -8.79
N LEU A 70 -11.45 20.33 -8.01
CA LEU A 70 -12.87 20.34 -8.39
C LEU A 70 -13.44 21.76 -8.49
N ALA A 71 -13.07 22.65 -7.55
CA ALA A 71 -13.46 24.06 -7.59
C ALA A 71 -12.88 24.81 -8.80
N ALA A 72 -11.72 24.37 -9.31
CA ALA A 72 -11.13 24.89 -10.54
C ALA A 72 -11.83 24.40 -11.83
N GLY A 73 -12.85 23.54 -11.71
CA GLY A 73 -13.64 23.04 -12.84
C GLY A 73 -13.10 21.76 -13.49
N ALA A 74 -12.15 21.07 -12.85
CA ALA A 74 -11.70 19.76 -13.29
C ALA A 74 -12.70 18.66 -12.93
N THR A 75 -12.67 17.55 -13.67
CA THR A 75 -13.39 16.32 -13.31
C THR A 75 -12.41 15.27 -12.81
N VAL A 76 -12.78 14.54 -11.76
CA VAL A 76 -11.90 13.58 -11.08
C VAL A 76 -12.57 12.20 -11.02
N ARG A 77 -11.86 11.18 -11.53
CA ARG A 77 -12.13 9.76 -11.27
C ARG A 77 -11.18 9.27 -10.20
N TYR A 78 -11.70 8.64 -9.15
CA TYR A 78 -10.93 8.27 -7.98
C TYR A 78 -11.13 6.78 -7.65
N PHE A 79 -10.05 6.01 -7.61
CA PHE A 79 -10.04 4.59 -7.26
C PHE A 79 -9.11 4.40 -6.07
N ASP A 80 -9.64 3.88 -4.96
CA ASP A 80 -8.83 3.74 -3.75
C ASP A 80 -9.47 2.74 -2.76
N HIS A 81 -8.64 2.12 -1.95
CA HIS A 81 -9.03 1.19 -0.89
C HIS A 81 -8.70 1.70 0.52
N HIS A 82 -8.03 2.86 0.63
CA HIS A 82 -7.73 3.50 1.90
C HIS A 82 -8.96 4.22 2.49
N SER A 83 -8.77 4.79 3.69
CA SER A 83 -9.82 5.57 4.35
C SER A 83 -10.24 6.80 3.53
N ALA A 84 -11.53 7.03 3.49
CA ALA A 84 -12.16 8.15 2.78
C ALA A 84 -13.20 8.86 3.66
N ARG A 85 -12.92 9.02 4.96
CA ARG A 85 -13.81 9.69 5.94
C ARG A 85 -14.05 11.17 5.64
N ARG A 86 -13.11 11.84 4.97
CA ARG A 86 -13.19 13.25 4.53
C ARG A 86 -13.77 13.40 3.12
N ARG A 87 -14.27 12.32 2.52
CA ARG A 87 -14.94 12.38 1.22
C ARG A 87 -16.16 13.32 1.28
N PHE A 88 -16.35 14.07 0.21
CA PHE A 88 -17.51 14.94 0.00
C PHE A 88 -18.15 14.65 -1.36
N ASN A 89 -19.39 15.12 -1.54
CA ASN A 89 -20.11 14.98 -2.80
C ASN A 89 -19.81 16.19 -3.70
N HIS A 90 -19.53 15.93 -4.98
CA HIS A 90 -19.34 16.96 -5.99
C HIS A 90 -19.72 16.38 -7.37
N PRO A 91 -20.40 17.13 -8.26
CA PRO A 91 -20.81 16.62 -9.57
C PRO A 91 -19.63 16.22 -10.47
N GLY A 92 -18.47 16.86 -10.28
CA GLY A 92 -17.23 16.53 -10.98
C GLY A 92 -16.43 15.37 -10.36
N LEU A 93 -16.90 14.72 -9.30
CA LEU A 93 -16.19 13.63 -8.62
C LEU A 93 -16.92 12.30 -8.78
N ALA A 94 -16.29 11.35 -9.47
CA ALA A 94 -16.68 9.94 -9.48
C ALA A 94 -15.66 9.13 -8.67
N ALA A 95 -16.11 8.44 -7.61
CA ALA A 95 -15.21 7.73 -6.70
C ALA A 95 -15.66 6.28 -6.47
N TRP A 96 -14.74 5.35 -6.74
CA TRP A 96 -14.84 3.91 -6.46
C TRP A 96 -13.95 3.61 -5.25
N ILE A 97 -14.58 3.56 -4.08
CA ILE A 97 -13.89 3.34 -2.81
C ILE A 97 -14.37 2.03 -2.19
N ASP A 98 -13.44 1.12 -1.89
CA ASP A 98 -13.72 -0.16 -1.26
C ASP A 98 -12.68 -0.42 -0.16
N THR A 99 -13.06 -0.13 1.09
CA THR A 99 -12.13 -0.19 2.24
C THR A 99 -12.06 -1.57 2.89
N ASP A 100 -12.61 -2.60 2.24
CA ASP A 100 -12.52 -3.96 2.75
C ASP A 100 -11.05 -4.41 2.85
N PRO A 101 -10.63 -5.07 3.94
CA PRO A 101 -9.24 -5.46 4.15
C PRO A 101 -8.68 -6.43 3.10
N THR A 102 -9.54 -7.07 2.30
CA THR A 102 -9.17 -7.98 1.21
C THR A 102 -9.01 -7.29 -0.15
N GLN A 103 -9.23 -5.97 -0.21
CA GLN A 103 -9.14 -5.20 -1.45
C GLN A 103 -7.86 -4.36 -1.50
N CYS A 104 -7.35 -4.21 -2.73
CA CYS A 104 -6.40 -3.19 -3.15
C CYS A 104 -6.98 -2.46 -4.37
N THR A 105 -6.45 -1.28 -4.69
CA THR A 105 -6.93 -0.40 -5.76
C THR A 105 -6.99 -1.11 -7.12
N SER A 106 -6.01 -1.94 -7.42
CA SER A 106 -5.94 -2.71 -8.67
C SER A 106 -7.04 -3.76 -8.80
N LEU A 107 -7.50 -4.35 -7.69
CA LEU A 107 -8.65 -5.26 -7.69
C LEU A 107 -9.98 -4.49 -7.91
N ILE A 108 -10.08 -3.26 -7.39
CA ILE A 108 -11.22 -2.37 -7.65
C ILE A 108 -11.27 -2.03 -9.15
N VAL A 109 -10.12 -1.62 -9.73
CA VAL A 109 -10.01 -1.32 -11.16
C VAL A 109 -10.32 -2.55 -12.03
N ASP A 110 -9.78 -3.71 -11.69
CA ASP A 110 -10.05 -4.97 -12.42
C ASP A 110 -11.55 -5.28 -12.49
N ARG A 111 -12.26 -5.12 -11.37
CA ARG A 111 -13.71 -5.28 -11.29
C ARG A 111 -14.44 -4.29 -12.20
N VAL A 112 -14.05 -3.01 -12.17
CA VAL A 112 -14.64 -1.95 -13.02
C VAL A 112 -14.41 -2.24 -14.50
N LEU A 113 -13.27 -2.81 -14.85
CA LEU A 113 -12.91 -3.17 -16.22
C LEU A 113 -13.40 -4.56 -16.66
N GLY A 114 -14.11 -5.28 -15.78
CA GLY A 114 -14.67 -6.60 -16.08
C GLY A 114 -13.61 -7.69 -16.25
N GLY A 115 -12.50 -7.63 -15.51
CA GLY A 115 -11.48 -8.70 -15.50
C GLY A 115 -10.57 -8.74 -16.73
N ARG A 116 -10.56 -7.68 -17.56
CA ARG A 116 -9.81 -7.65 -18.83
C ARG A 116 -8.29 -7.71 -18.68
N PHE A 117 -7.77 -7.38 -17.50
CA PHE A 117 -6.34 -7.21 -17.24
C PHE A 117 -5.91 -7.83 -15.90
N SER A 118 -6.60 -8.89 -15.46
CA SER A 118 -6.46 -9.45 -14.12
C SER A 118 -5.07 -9.96 -13.74
N GLY A 119 -4.18 -10.22 -14.69
CA GLY A 119 -2.78 -10.53 -14.37
C GLY A 119 -2.11 -9.38 -13.60
N TRP A 120 -2.33 -8.14 -14.02
CA TRP A 120 -1.83 -6.95 -13.33
C TRP A 120 -2.46 -6.78 -11.95
N ALA A 121 -3.76 -7.04 -11.82
CA ALA A 121 -4.47 -6.96 -10.56
C ALA A 121 -4.04 -8.06 -9.56
N ALA A 122 -3.77 -9.27 -10.04
CA ALA A 122 -3.24 -10.36 -9.21
C ALA A 122 -1.83 -10.02 -8.72
N ALA A 123 -0.95 -9.53 -9.60
CA ALA A 123 0.38 -9.06 -9.22
C ALA A 123 0.31 -7.94 -8.17
N ALA A 124 -0.58 -6.95 -8.34
CA ALA A 124 -0.79 -5.88 -7.37
C ALA A 124 -1.22 -6.43 -6.00
N ALA A 125 -2.16 -7.38 -5.97
CA ALA A 125 -2.64 -7.97 -4.74
C ALA A 125 -1.51 -8.69 -3.96
N TRP A 126 -0.60 -9.41 -4.63
CA TRP A 126 0.60 -9.92 -3.95
C TRP A 126 1.52 -8.79 -3.47
N GLY A 127 1.73 -7.75 -4.29
CA GLY A 127 2.49 -6.56 -3.92
C GLY A 127 1.97 -5.87 -2.66
N ASP A 128 0.65 -5.79 -2.49
CA ASP A 128 -0.03 -5.21 -1.33
C ASP A 128 -0.24 -6.22 -0.17
N ASN A 129 0.45 -7.38 -0.23
CA ASN A 129 0.42 -8.41 0.80
C ASN A 129 -0.98 -9.05 1.02
N LEU A 130 -1.77 -9.17 -0.05
CA LEU A 130 -3.10 -9.78 -0.08
C LEU A 130 -3.07 -11.14 -0.78
N ALA A 131 -2.23 -12.07 -0.29
CA ALA A 131 -2.00 -13.37 -0.92
C ALA A 131 -3.29 -14.18 -1.17
N GLU A 132 -4.24 -14.16 -0.23
CA GLU A 132 -5.53 -14.85 -0.37
C GLU A 132 -6.35 -14.27 -1.53
N SER A 133 -6.43 -12.95 -1.64
CA SER A 133 -7.15 -12.26 -2.73
C SER A 133 -6.50 -12.53 -4.09
N ALA A 134 -5.16 -12.51 -4.13
CA ALA A 134 -4.40 -12.81 -5.34
C ALA A 134 -4.62 -14.25 -5.81
N GLN A 135 -4.55 -15.23 -4.89
CA GLN A 135 -4.83 -16.64 -5.19
C GLN A 135 -6.27 -16.86 -5.66
N ALA A 136 -7.24 -16.21 -5.01
CA ALA A 136 -8.64 -16.30 -5.41
C ALA A 136 -8.87 -15.74 -6.82
N LEU A 137 -8.22 -14.62 -7.18
CA LEU A 137 -8.29 -14.07 -8.54
C LEU A 137 -7.59 -14.98 -9.56
N ALA A 138 -6.40 -15.48 -9.23
CA ALA A 138 -5.64 -16.38 -10.09
C ALA A 138 -6.41 -17.68 -10.39
N ALA A 139 -7.06 -18.26 -9.37
CA ALA A 139 -7.90 -19.44 -9.54
C ALA A 139 -9.10 -19.18 -10.47
N ARG A 140 -9.76 -18.02 -10.34
CA ARG A 140 -10.86 -17.63 -11.25
C ARG A 140 -10.41 -17.47 -12.69
N GLN A 141 -9.20 -16.96 -12.90
CA GLN A 141 -8.62 -16.75 -14.23
C GLN A 141 -7.90 -17.99 -14.80
N GLY A 142 -7.83 -19.09 -14.03
CA GLY A 142 -7.18 -20.32 -14.46
C GLY A 142 -5.67 -20.20 -14.60
N PHE A 143 -5.03 -19.30 -13.86
CA PHE A 143 -3.58 -19.18 -13.87
C PHE A 143 -2.94 -20.40 -13.22
N ASP A 144 -1.91 -20.94 -13.87
CA ASP A 144 -1.16 -22.05 -13.33
C ASP A 144 -0.19 -21.58 -12.23
N ARG A 145 0.44 -22.55 -11.58
CA ARG A 145 1.37 -22.28 -10.47
C ARG A 145 2.54 -21.40 -10.90
N ALA A 146 3.12 -21.65 -12.06
CA ALA A 146 4.28 -20.91 -12.56
C ALA A 146 3.92 -19.44 -12.82
N THR A 147 2.74 -19.19 -13.39
CA THR A 147 2.19 -17.85 -13.58
C THR A 147 1.96 -17.16 -12.24
N CYS A 148 1.37 -17.84 -11.26
CA CYS A 148 1.17 -17.28 -9.92
C CYS A 148 2.48 -16.87 -9.26
N GLU A 149 3.51 -17.74 -9.30
CA GLU A 149 4.83 -17.45 -8.73
C GLU A 149 5.52 -16.27 -9.43
N ALA A 150 5.37 -16.16 -10.76
CA ALA A 150 5.90 -15.06 -11.54
C ALA A 150 5.19 -13.72 -11.23
N LEU A 151 3.86 -13.73 -11.16
CA LEU A 151 3.06 -12.54 -10.82
C LEU A 151 3.29 -12.09 -9.38
N GLN A 152 3.44 -13.03 -8.44
CA GLN A 152 3.82 -12.72 -7.06
C GLN A 152 5.18 -12.01 -7.03
N THR A 153 6.17 -12.57 -7.71
CA THR A 153 7.52 -12.01 -7.79
C THR A 153 7.50 -10.61 -8.40
N LEU A 154 6.73 -10.41 -9.47
CA LEU A 154 6.54 -9.10 -10.11
C LEU A 154 5.94 -8.09 -9.12
N GLY A 155 4.82 -8.44 -8.50
CA GLY A 155 4.12 -7.58 -7.55
C GLY A 155 4.98 -7.14 -6.38
N GLU A 156 5.63 -8.10 -5.71
CA GLU A 156 6.50 -7.84 -4.57
C GLU A 156 7.71 -7.00 -4.96
N SER A 157 8.29 -7.22 -6.14
CA SER A 157 9.48 -6.49 -6.63
C SER A 157 9.17 -5.06 -7.03
N VAL A 158 8.02 -4.83 -7.69
CA VAL A 158 7.57 -3.46 -8.02
C VAL A 158 7.17 -2.70 -6.76
N ASN A 159 6.46 -3.34 -5.82
CA ASN A 159 6.12 -2.71 -4.54
C ASN A 159 7.39 -2.37 -3.74
N TYR A 160 8.37 -3.28 -3.68
CA TYR A 160 9.68 -3.04 -3.06
C TYR A 160 10.40 -1.83 -3.67
N ASN A 161 10.37 -1.66 -5.00
CA ASN A 161 11.05 -0.55 -5.67
C ASN A 161 10.53 0.83 -5.22
N ALA A 162 9.29 0.92 -4.75
CA ALA A 162 8.71 2.18 -4.27
C ALA A 162 9.14 2.55 -2.83
N TYR A 163 9.78 1.64 -2.08
CA TYR A 163 10.34 1.97 -0.77
C TYR A 163 11.67 2.71 -0.92
N GLY A 164 11.91 3.67 -0.03
CA GLY A 164 13.10 4.50 -0.03
C GLY A 164 12.80 5.90 0.48
N ASP A 165 13.84 6.58 0.98
CA ASP A 165 13.77 7.94 1.50
C ASP A 165 14.35 8.94 0.49
N GLN A 166 15.13 8.46 -0.49
CA GLN A 166 15.83 9.27 -1.49
C GLN A 166 15.63 8.71 -2.91
N ASP A 167 15.91 9.50 -3.94
CA ASP A 167 15.70 9.09 -5.34
C ASP A 167 16.56 7.86 -5.71
N ASP A 168 17.79 7.81 -5.19
CA ASP A 168 18.76 6.72 -5.43
C ASP A 168 18.40 5.40 -4.69
N ASP A 169 17.40 5.42 -3.81
CA ASP A 169 16.90 4.18 -3.20
C ASP A 169 16.13 3.36 -4.23
N CYS A 170 15.34 3.99 -5.10
CA CYS A 170 14.68 3.28 -6.20
C CYS A 170 15.72 2.79 -7.22
N LEU A 171 15.63 1.54 -7.65
CA LEU A 171 16.49 1.08 -8.76
C LEU A 171 16.08 1.75 -10.08
N ILE A 172 14.79 2.04 -10.20
CA ILE A 172 14.19 2.77 -11.30
C ILE A 172 13.10 3.68 -10.75
N ALA A 173 13.07 4.95 -11.17
CA ALA A 173 12.03 5.89 -10.73
C ALA A 173 10.62 5.35 -11.09
N PRO A 174 9.60 5.47 -10.21
CA PRO A 174 8.26 4.94 -10.47
C PRO A 174 7.64 5.37 -11.81
N ALA A 175 7.82 6.64 -12.19
CA ALA A 175 7.34 7.13 -13.48
C ALA A 175 8.05 6.50 -14.70
N ALA A 176 9.34 6.14 -14.57
CA ALA A 176 10.07 5.45 -15.61
C ALA A 176 9.66 3.97 -15.69
N LEU A 177 9.47 3.34 -14.53
CA LEU A 177 8.96 1.97 -14.43
C LEU A 177 7.57 1.84 -15.04
N TYR A 178 6.65 2.76 -14.72
CA TYR A 178 5.33 2.80 -15.32
C TYR A 178 5.38 2.84 -16.85
N ARG A 179 6.18 3.75 -17.44
CA ARG A 179 6.28 3.89 -18.90
C ARG A 179 6.86 2.65 -19.58
N LEU A 180 7.73 1.93 -18.88
CA LEU A 180 8.29 0.66 -19.36
C LEU A 180 7.21 -0.43 -19.33
N LEU A 181 6.49 -0.58 -18.21
CA LEU A 181 5.40 -1.54 -18.07
C LEU A 181 4.23 -1.26 -19.03
N ALA A 182 3.93 0.01 -19.29
CA ALA A 182 2.86 0.44 -20.20
C ALA A 182 3.03 0.01 -21.66
N ARG A 183 4.19 -0.54 -22.02
CA ARG A 183 4.45 -1.13 -23.34
C ARG A 183 3.88 -2.54 -23.47
N HIS A 184 3.53 -3.15 -22.36
CA HIS A 184 3.12 -4.54 -22.26
C HIS A 184 1.66 -4.62 -21.87
N ARG A 185 0.88 -5.36 -22.66
CA ARG A 185 -0.53 -5.61 -22.34
C ARG A 185 -0.65 -6.66 -21.23
N ASP A 186 0.18 -7.69 -21.29
CA ASP A 186 0.22 -8.79 -20.34
C ASP A 186 1.44 -8.65 -19.40
N PRO A 187 1.30 -8.84 -18.08
CA PRO A 187 2.44 -8.84 -17.16
C PRO A 187 3.48 -9.92 -17.48
N MET A 188 3.10 -11.07 -18.04
CA MET A 188 4.03 -12.13 -18.39
C MET A 188 4.95 -11.72 -19.55
N ASP A 189 4.43 -10.92 -20.50
CA ASP A 189 5.24 -10.33 -21.56
C ASP A 189 6.28 -9.36 -20.97
N ALA A 190 5.88 -8.52 -20.01
CA ALA A 190 6.80 -7.61 -19.32
C ALA A 190 7.90 -8.37 -18.57
N ILE A 191 7.54 -9.42 -17.82
CA ILE A 191 8.48 -10.27 -17.08
C ILE A 191 9.52 -10.91 -18.03
N ALA A 192 9.07 -11.38 -19.20
CA ALA A 192 9.96 -11.99 -20.20
C ALA A 192 10.87 -10.96 -20.87
N ALA A 193 10.34 -9.77 -21.18
CA ALA A 193 11.02 -8.78 -22.01
C ALA A 193 11.96 -7.86 -21.24
N GLU A 194 11.70 -7.57 -19.96
CA GLU A 194 12.30 -6.42 -19.26
C GLU A 194 13.33 -6.84 -18.20
N PRO A 195 14.65 -6.73 -18.48
CA PRO A 195 15.71 -7.18 -17.55
C PRO A 195 15.69 -6.46 -16.21
N ILE A 196 15.18 -5.23 -16.16
CA ILE A 196 15.07 -4.44 -14.92
C ILE A 196 14.20 -5.15 -13.88
N LEU A 197 13.19 -5.91 -14.29
CA LEU A 197 12.32 -6.66 -13.36
C LEU A 197 13.08 -7.78 -12.64
N ARG A 198 13.99 -8.46 -13.35
CA ARG A 198 14.90 -9.45 -12.74
C ARG A 198 15.90 -8.79 -11.81
N ALA A 199 16.42 -7.62 -12.17
CA ALA A 199 17.33 -6.86 -11.31
C ALA A 199 16.65 -6.36 -10.02
N LEU A 200 15.38 -5.94 -10.11
CA LEU A 200 14.56 -5.59 -8.95
C LEU A 200 14.37 -6.77 -8.01
N ASP A 201 13.97 -7.94 -8.54
CA ASP A 201 13.80 -9.14 -7.74
C ASP A 201 15.10 -9.56 -7.05
N GLN A 202 16.22 -9.56 -7.78
CA GLN A 202 17.53 -9.90 -7.21
C GLN A 202 17.90 -8.98 -6.04
N ARG A 203 17.79 -7.65 -6.24
CA ARG A 203 18.11 -6.67 -5.20
C ARG A 203 17.18 -6.79 -4.00
N ARG A 204 15.89 -7.05 -4.23
CA ARG A 204 14.92 -7.30 -3.16
C ARG A 204 15.32 -8.52 -2.33
N ARG A 205 15.68 -9.64 -2.97
CA ARG A 205 16.14 -10.85 -2.29
C ARG A 205 17.43 -10.63 -1.50
N ASP A 206 18.39 -9.91 -2.07
CA ASP A 206 19.66 -9.60 -1.40
C ASP A 206 19.47 -8.73 -0.16
N ASP A 207 18.61 -7.72 -0.24
CA ASP A 207 18.31 -6.88 0.92
C ASP A 207 17.48 -7.63 1.98
N LEU A 208 16.55 -8.51 1.57
CA LEU A 208 15.80 -9.36 2.51
C LEU A 208 16.73 -10.34 3.23
N ALA A 209 17.71 -10.91 2.52
CA ALA A 209 18.71 -11.78 3.13
C ALA A 209 19.56 -11.04 4.17
N GLN A 210 19.92 -9.77 3.92
CA GLN A 210 20.59 -8.92 4.90
C GLN A 210 19.72 -8.70 6.15
N ALA A 211 18.44 -8.40 5.98
CA ALA A 211 17.51 -8.24 7.10
C ALA A 211 17.34 -9.54 7.90
N ALA A 212 17.21 -10.68 7.23
CA ALA A 212 17.05 -11.99 7.85
C ALA A 212 18.29 -12.45 8.63
N ALA A 213 19.48 -11.93 8.30
CA ALA A 213 20.71 -12.20 9.03
C ALA A 213 20.79 -11.44 10.38
N ILE A 214 19.89 -10.49 10.62
CA ILE A 214 19.84 -9.72 11.87
C ILE A 214 18.92 -10.42 12.88
N ALA A 215 19.45 -10.68 14.07
CA ALA A 215 18.66 -11.19 15.18
C ALA A 215 17.62 -10.14 15.65
N PRO A 216 16.42 -10.57 16.08
CA PRO A 216 15.45 -9.65 16.64
C PRO A 216 16.04 -8.90 17.83
N TRP A 217 15.80 -7.59 17.90
CA TRP A 217 16.19 -6.75 19.03
C TRP A 217 15.39 -7.11 20.28
N ARG A 218 14.12 -7.51 20.11
CA ARG A 218 13.28 -8.06 21.18
C ARG A 218 12.47 -9.23 20.65
N GLU A 219 12.36 -10.27 21.46
CA GLU A 219 11.54 -11.43 21.18
C GLU A 219 10.76 -11.82 22.42
N GLU A 220 9.43 -11.77 22.30
CA GLU A 220 8.48 -12.18 23.33
C GLU A 220 7.42 -13.09 22.72
N ALA A 221 6.62 -13.74 23.57
CA ALA A 221 5.56 -14.64 23.11
C ALA A 221 4.51 -13.92 22.22
N SER A 222 4.26 -12.63 22.49
CA SER A 222 3.29 -11.79 21.77
C SER A 222 3.80 -11.21 20.45
N GLY A 223 5.11 -11.11 20.26
CA GLY A 223 5.68 -10.58 19.04
C GLY A 223 7.18 -10.37 19.06
N ARG A 224 7.72 -10.04 17.89
CA ARG A 224 9.14 -9.80 17.67
C ARG A 224 9.39 -8.41 17.07
N ILE A 225 10.48 -7.77 17.49
CA ILE A 225 10.90 -6.46 17.02
C ILE A 225 12.31 -6.57 16.45
N TRP A 226 12.51 -6.14 15.21
CA TRP A 226 13.82 -5.95 14.59
C TRP A 226 14.21 -4.49 14.62
N LEU A 227 15.50 -4.21 14.83
CA LEU A 227 16.08 -2.89 14.68
C LEU A 227 17.16 -2.94 13.60
N LEU A 228 16.83 -2.42 12.43
CA LEU A 228 17.73 -2.36 11.27
C LEU A 228 18.62 -1.11 11.33
N PRO A 229 19.87 -1.19 10.82
CA PRO A 229 20.77 -0.04 10.78
C PRO A 229 20.27 1.05 9.82
N ASP A 230 20.87 2.24 9.89
CA ASP A 230 20.69 3.25 8.84
C ASP A 230 21.51 2.86 7.60
N ALA A 231 20.93 2.01 6.76
CA ALA A 231 21.46 1.65 5.46
C ALA A 231 20.37 1.77 4.38
N GLY A 232 20.79 2.03 3.14
CA GLY A 232 19.85 2.13 2.02
C GLY A 232 19.01 0.86 1.83
N TRP A 233 19.58 -0.33 2.03
CA TRP A 233 18.83 -1.58 1.97
C TRP A 233 17.74 -1.65 3.05
N SER A 234 18.00 -1.14 4.26
CA SER A 234 17.05 -1.12 5.36
C SER A 234 15.85 -0.20 5.07
N ARG A 235 16.06 0.91 4.35
CA ARG A 235 14.97 1.78 3.84
C ARG A 235 14.03 1.02 2.94
N ARG A 236 14.58 0.20 2.06
CA ARG A 236 13.83 -0.53 1.03
C ARG A 236 13.09 -1.74 1.57
N VAL A 237 13.64 -2.43 2.57
CA VAL A 237 13.05 -3.69 3.09
C VAL A 237 12.20 -3.54 4.33
N ILE A 238 12.09 -2.37 4.95
CA ILE A 238 11.33 -2.20 6.20
C ILE A 238 9.89 -2.78 6.11
N GLY A 239 9.19 -2.51 5.00
CA GLY A 239 7.87 -3.07 4.73
C GLY A 239 7.91 -4.53 4.27
N PRO A 240 8.66 -4.86 3.20
CA PRO A 240 8.75 -6.23 2.68
C PRO A 240 9.21 -7.26 3.71
N PHE A 241 10.16 -6.91 4.58
CA PHE A 241 10.63 -7.79 5.65
C PHE A 241 9.55 -7.98 6.72
N ALA A 242 8.82 -6.93 7.09
CA ALA A 242 7.68 -7.06 8.00
C ALA A 242 6.58 -7.98 7.43
N ASN A 243 6.32 -7.91 6.13
CA ASN A 243 5.38 -8.82 5.44
C ASN A 243 5.89 -10.26 5.47
N TRP A 244 7.18 -10.48 5.15
CA TRP A 244 7.80 -11.80 5.18
C TRP A 244 7.72 -12.43 6.58
N LEU A 245 8.04 -11.67 7.63
CA LEU A 245 7.94 -12.13 9.02
C LEU A 245 6.52 -12.52 9.43
N ALA A 246 5.51 -11.73 9.01
CA ALA A 246 4.12 -12.03 9.29
C ALA A 246 3.63 -13.31 8.58
N ALA A 247 4.12 -13.57 7.37
CA ALA A 247 3.83 -14.80 6.64
C ALA A 247 4.53 -16.02 7.25
N ASP A 248 5.79 -15.85 7.70
CA ASP A 248 6.60 -16.90 8.33
C ASP A 248 6.04 -17.33 9.70
N ASP A 249 5.59 -16.37 10.52
CA ASP A 249 4.92 -16.65 11.78
C ASP A 249 3.58 -15.90 11.89
N PRO A 250 2.49 -16.50 11.38
CA PRO A 250 1.14 -15.93 11.36
C PRO A 250 0.51 -15.69 12.75
N SER A 251 1.10 -16.28 13.79
CA SER A 251 0.56 -16.26 15.15
C SER A 251 1.04 -15.08 15.98
N ARG A 252 2.17 -14.48 15.59
CA ARG A 252 2.83 -13.38 16.29
C ARG A 252 2.70 -12.06 15.55
N ALA A 253 2.77 -10.97 16.32
CA ALA A 253 2.94 -9.64 15.75
C ALA A 253 4.42 -9.40 15.42
N HIS A 254 4.67 -8.57 14.42
CA HIS A 254 6.03 -8.22 14.03
C HIS A 254 6.17 -6.71 13.86
N ALA A 255 7.26 -6.15 14.38
CA ALA A 255 7.67 -4.78 14.11
C ALA A 255 9.08 -4.76 13.53
N VAL A 256 9.27 -4.00 12.46
CA VAL A 256 10.58 -3.73 11.88
C VAL A 256 10.84 -2.25 12.02
N ALA A 257 11.73 -1.91 12.94
CA ALA A 257 12.23 -0.56 13.14
C ALA A 257 13.50 -0.35 12.30
N ARG A 258 13.69 0.86 11.78
CA ARG A 258 14.96 1.29 11.18
C ARG A 258 15.39 2.62 11.76
N GLN A 259 16.69 2.80 11.94
CA GLN A 259 17.23 4.10 12.28
C GLN A 259 17.32 5.00 11.03
N ARG A 260 16.96 6.27 11.19
CA ARG A 260 17.15 7.34 10.20
C ARG A 260 18.46 8.09 10.43
N ALA A 261 18.91 8.80 9.42
CA ALA A 261 20.13 9.63 9.49
C ALA A 261 20.03 10.75 10.55
N ASP A 262 18.82 11.25 10.83
CA ASP A 262 18.54 12.27 11.85
C ASP A 262 18.44 11.69 13.28
N GLY A 263 18.62 10.38 13.44
CA GLY A 263 18.53 9.67 14.72
C GLY A 263 17.10 9.30 15.15
N ALA A 264 16.07 9.68 14.40
CA ALA A 264 14.72 9.18 14.61
C ALA A 264 14.56 7.76 14.06
N ILE A 265 13.41 7.14 14.31
CA ILE A 265 13.13 5.74 13.97
C ILE A 265 11.83 5.66 13.18
N ASP A 266 11.86 4.97 12.04
CA ASP A 266 10.63 4.55 11.37
C ASP A 266 10.32 3.10 11.76
N ILE A 267 9.04 2.78 11.97
CA ILE A 267 8.61 1.46 12.41
C ILE A 267 7.47 0.98 11.52
N SER A 268 7.64 -0.17 10.87
CA SER A 268 6.59 -0.90 10.17
C SER A 268 6.05 -2.01 11.07
N VAL A 269 4.74 -2.03 11.31
CA VAL A 269 4.06 -2.97 12.21
C VAL A 269 3.11 -3.87 11.43
N ARG A 270 3.11 -5.16 11.74
CA ARG A 270 2.12 -6.14 11.33
C ARG A 270 1.47 -6.78 12.54
N ALA A 271 0.14 -6.74 12.59
CA ALA A 271 -0.63 -7.56 13.52
C ALA A 271 -0.48 -9.04 13.15
N PRO A 272 -0.72 -9.99 14.09
CA PRO A 272 -0.77 -11.40 13.75
C PRO A 272 -1.81 -11.66 12.65
N ILE A 273 -1.46 -12.46 11.64
CA ILE A 273 -2.39 -12.82 10.56
C ILE A 273 -3.62 -13.56 11.12
N THR A 274 -3.45 -14.31 12.20
CA THR A 274 -4.55 -14.98 12.91
C THR A 274 -5.47 -14.02 13.68
N ARG A 275 -5.04 -12.77 13.89
CA ARG A 275 -5.73 -11.72 14.67
C ARG A 275 -5.52 -10.35 14.02
N ARG A 276 -5.96 -10.19 12.75
CA ARG A 276 -5.68 -9.08 11.81
C ARG A 276 -6.15 -7.67 12.23
N ARG A 277 -5.98 -7.28 13.50
CA ARG A 277 -6.48 -6.02 14.07
C ARG A 277 -5.55 -5.46 15.15
N GLY A 278 -5.41 -4.14 15.16
CA GLY A 278 -4.76 -3.38 16.22
C GLY A 278 -3.48 -2.65 15.83
N ALA A 279 -2.95 -2.85 14.61
CA ALA A 279 -1.72 -2.19 14.17
C ALA A 279 -1.91 -0.68 14.08
N ASP A 280 -3.01 -0.24 13.48
CA ASP A 280 -3.46 1.15 13.42
C ASP A 280 -3.56 1.80 14.81
N ARG A 281 -4.22 1.14 15.77
CA ARG A 281 -4.39 1.66 17.13
C ARG A 281 -3.07 1.79 17.88
N LEU A 282 -2.22 0.75 17.80
CA LEU A 282 -0.89 0.81 18.39
C LEU A 282 -0.09 1.96 17.80
N CYS A 283 -0.01 2.05 16.46
CA CYS A 283 0.77 3.09 15.80
C CYS A 283 0.22 4.51 16.08
N ALA A 284 -1.10 4.69 16.15
CA ALA A 284 -1.73 5.98 16.45
C ALA A 284 -1.28 6.56 17.81
N ALA A 285 -1.08 5.71 18.83
CA ALA A 285 -0.57 6.15 20.14
C ALA A 285 0.87 6.72 20.09
N PHE A 286 1.57 6.50 18.98
CA PHE A 286 2.93 6.97 18.73
C PHE A 286 3.01 7.98 17.57
N GLY A 287 1.87 8.52 17.12
CA GLY A 287 1.80 9.48 16.02
C GLY A 287 1.89 8.85 14.63
N GLY A 288 1.78 7.52 14.54
CA GLY A 288 1.69 6.78 13.29
C GLY A 288 0.26 6.58 12.80
N GLY A 289 0.10 5.74 11.78
CA GLY A 289 -1.19 5.42 11.20
C GLY A 289 -1.10 4.26 10.21
N GLY A 290 -2.25 3.83 9.69
CA GLY A 290 -2.34 2.76 8.69
C GLY A 290 -3.65 1.98 8.78
N ARG A 291 -3.60 0.71 8.35
CA ARG A 291 -4.72 -0.24 8.35
C ARG A 291 -4.71 -1.06 9.64
N THR A 292 -5.84 -1.70 9.91
CA THR A 292 -6.04 -2.54 11.12
C THR A 292 -4.99 -3.64 11.29
N ALA A 293 -4.50 -4.23 10.19
CA ALA A 293 -3.50 -5.30 10.21
C ALA A 293 -2.06 -4.83 9.93
N ALA A 294 -1.89 -3.63 9.37
CA ALA A 294 -0.59 -3.12 8.93
C ALA A 294 -0.56 -1.60 9.05
N ALA A 295 0.37 -1.08 9.86
CA ALA A 295 0.50 0.34 10.12
C ALA A 295 1.98 0.72 10.26
N ALA A 296 2.25 2.01 10.25
CA ALA A 296 3.61 2.53 10.39
C ALA A 296 3.67 3.75 11.30
N ILE A 297 4.85 3.99 11.86
CA ILE A 297 5.22 5.21 12.57
C ILE A 297 6.41 5.80 11.83
N GLU A 298 6.35 7.08 11.50
CA GLU A 298 7.45 7.81 10.89
C GLU A 298 8.08 8.75 11.92
N GLY A 299 9.41 8.76 12.02
CA GLY A 299 10.15 9.72 12.83
C GLY A 299 9.94 9.60 14.35
N LEU A 300 9.76 8.39 14.89
CA LEU A 300 9.69 8.16 16.33
C LEU A 300 11.01 8.60 17.00
N PRO A 301 10.98 9.47 18.03
CA PRO A 301 12.19 9.82 18.77
C PRO A 301 12.84 8.60 19.41
N TRP A 302 14.17 8.47 19.32
CA TRP A 302 14.93 7.33 19.87
C TRP A 302 14.56 7.00 21.33
N ALA A 303 14.41 8.02 22.17
CA ALA A 303 14.04 7.87 23.57
C ALA A 303 12.67 7.20 23.80
N ARG A 304 11.80 7.14 22.79
CA ARG A 304 10.49 6.48 22.84
C ARG A 304 10.50 5.03 22.35
N LEU A 305 11.61 4.51 21.83
CA LEU A 305 11.67 3.13 21.31
C LEU A 305 11.34 2.09 22.38
N GLU A 306 11.88 2.25 23.59
CA GLU A 306 11.59 1.38 24.73
C GLU A 306 10.10 1.41 25.12
N ALA A 307 9.49 2.59 25.13
CA ALA A 307 8.07 2.74 25.41
C ALA A 307 7.20 2.09 24.32
N PHE A 308 7.59 2.23 23.05
CA PHE A 308 6.95 1.51 21.95
C PHE A 308 7.08 0.01 22.12
N ALA A 309 8.28 -0.50 22.44
CA ALA A 309 8.52 -1.92 22.60
C ALA A 309 7.65 -2.52 23.70
N TYR A 310 7.57 -1.85 24.85
CA TYR A 310 6.69 -2.26 25.94
C TYR A 310 5.22 -2.29 25.51
N ALA A 311 4.75 -1.22 24.84
CA ALA A 311 3.37 -1.16 24.36
C ALA A 311 3.08 -2.27 23.33
N PHE A 312 4.01 -2.55 22.42
CA PHE A 312 3.90 -3.58 21.39
C PHE A 312 3.80 -4.99 21.99
N THR A 313 4.68 -5.33 22.95
CA THR A 313 4.67 -6.68 23.55
C THR A 313 3.50 -6.88 24.52
N ALA A 314 3.00 -5.80 25.14
CA ALA A 314 1.81 -5.84 25.99
C ALA A 314 0.48 -5.72 25.20
N PHE A 315 0.53 -5.45 23.89
CA PHE A 315 -0.65 -5.15 23.10
C PHE A 315 -1.58 -6.36 22.96
N ARG A 316 -2.88 -6.14 23.14
CA ARG A 316 -3.90 -7.16 22.94
C ARG A 316 -4.40 -7.16 21.50
N TRP A 317 -3.79 -7.99 20.68
CA TRP A 317 -4.14 -8.15 19.27
C TRP A 317 -5.50 -8.84 19.09
N GLY A 318 -6.30 -8.33 18.15
CA GLY A 318 -7.60 -8.91 17.78
C GLY A 318 -8.82 -8.41 18.55
N GLU A 319 -8.67 -7.72 19.68
CA GLU A 319 -9.80 -7.19 20.46
C GLU A 319 -10.43 -5.95 19.77
N GLU A 320 -11.76 -5.86 19.73
CA GLU A 320 -12.49 -4.64 19.34
C GLU A 320 -12.54 -3.64 20.50
N ASP A 321 -12.65 -2.34 20.18
CA ASP A 321 -12.86 -1.33 21.22
C ASP A 321 -14.22 -1.57 21.88
N VAL A 322 -14.22 -1.92 23.17
CA VAL A 322 -15.44 -2.12 23.97
C VAL A 322 -16.29 -0.84 24.07
N GLU A 323 -15.72 0.33 23.76
CA GLU A 323 -16.40 1.62 23.87
C GLU A 323 -17.29 1.98 22.66
N ALA A 324 -17.18 1.30 21.52
CA ALA A 324 -17.98 1.63 20.33
C ALA A 324 -19.30 0.84 20.22
N SER A 325 -19.51 -0.22 21.01
CA SER A 325 -20.73 -1.04 20.94
C SER A 325 -21.83 -0.62 21.92
N ALA A 326 -21.57 0.36 22.79
CA ALA A 326 -22.54 0.83 23.80
C ALA A 326 -23.51 1.91 23.30
N ALA A 327 -23.41 2.35 22.04
CA ALA A 327 -24.29 3.36 21.46
C ALA A 327 -25.19 2.75 20.37
N GLY A 328 -26.32 2.15 20.76
CA GLY A 328 -27.44 1.97 19.82
C GLY A 328 -28.33 0.76 20.04
N THR A 329 -29.28 0.85 20.98
CA THR A 329 -30.68 0.50 20.71
C THR A 329 -31.58 1.12 21.78
N PRO A 330 -32.38 2.16 21.47
CA PRO A 330 -33.52 2.51 22.30
C PRO A 330 -34.56 1.40 22.12
N THR A 331 -34.94 0.76 23.22
CA THR A 331 -36.07 -0.16 23.28
C THR A 331 -37.37 0.62 23.00
N GLU A 332 -37.99 0.38 21.84
CA GLU A 332 -39.36 0.83 21.58
C GLU A 332 -40.33 0.11 22.53
N GLY A 333 -40.95 0.88 23.41
CA GLY A 333 -42.05 0.45 24.25
C GLY A 333 -43.31 0.20 23.41
N LYS A 334 -43.87 -0.99 23.55
CA LYS A 334 -45.25 -1.26 23.15
C LYS A 334 -46.20 -0.59 24.14
N SER A 335 -47.04 0.31 23.65
CA SER A 335 -48.28 0.70 24.32
C SER A 335 -49.46 0.10 23.54
N VAL A 336 -50.39 -0.48 24.30
CA VAL A 336 -51.76 -0.83 23.92
C VAL A 336 -52.62 0.41 24.15
#